data_AF-A0A813J6A8-F1
#
_entry.id   AF-A0A813J6A8-F1
#
_cell.length_a   1.000
_cell.length_b   1.000
_cell.length_c   1.000
_cell.angle_alpha   90.00
_cell.angle_beta   90.00
_cell.angle_gamma   90.00
#
_symmetry.space_group_name_H-M   'P 1'
#
loop_
_entity.id
_entity.type
_entity.pdbx_description
1 polymer ?
#
loop_
_entity_poly.entity_id
_entity_poly.type
_entity_poly.pdbx_seq_one_letter_code
_entity_poly.pdbx_strand_id
1 'polypeptide(L)'
;MHRRLVDTEIKKAEADKKEKLLQKLEEQKEKLKATRAAVAGASPKQTPPLKHGENVRKMRLKLAQIAKMEKDSAGHYTLDELKRLGERPEIEEALKVFEERSRLWFETDEEFELRLARNLREGAVQKKSGGGGSGGGYGGGAGSKDGFSTVGKKR
;
A
#
# COMPACT_ATOMS: atom_id res chain seq x y z
N MET A 1 25.11 12.68 18.38
CA MET A 1 26.42 13.36 18.44
C MET A 1 26.37 14.84 18.05
N HIS A 2 25.51 15.27 17.13
CA HIS A 2 25.44 16.67 16.65
C HIS A 2 25.11 17.78 17.68
N ARG A 3 24.31 17.52 18.72
CA ARG A 3 23.97 18.53 19.75
C ARG A 3 25.20 19.00 20.55
N ARG A 4 26.09 18.06 20.90
CA ARG A 4 27.31 18.37 21.65
C ARG A 4 28.24 19.27 20.85
N LEU A 5 28.28 19.10 19.52
CA LEU A 5 29.09 19.91 18.62
C LEU A 5 28.58 21.35 18.52
N VAL A 6 27.26 21.56 18.34
CA VAL A 6 26.69 22.92 18.29
C VAL A 6 26.88 23.66 19.62
N ASP A 7 26.66 23.00 20.75
CA ASP A 7 26.88 23.63 22.07
C ASP A 7 28.37 23.93 22.34
N THR A 8 29.31 23.14 21.81
CA THR A 8 30.76 23.46 21.90
C THR A 8 31.17 24.61 21.00
N GLU A 9 30.58 24.74 19.81
CA GLU A 9 30.89 25.82 18.87
C GLU A 9 30.27 27.17 19.32
N ILE A 10 29.12 27.16 20.00
CA ILE A 10 28.56 28.36 20.64
C ILE A 10 29.52 28.90 21.69
N LYS A 11 30.05 28.04 22.57
CA LYS A 11 31.03 28.43 23.61
C LYS A 11 32.33 28.98 23.02
N LYS A 12 32.79 28.45 21.88
CA LYS A 12 33.95 29.00 21.16
C LYS A 12 33.65 30.33 20.48
N ALA A 13 32.46 30.48 19.88
CA ALA A 13 32.04 31.74 19.25
C ALA A 13 31.82 32.87 20.27
N GLU A 14 31.35 32.54 21.49
CA GLU A 14 31.30 33.43 22.65
C GLU A 14 32.71 33.87 23.08
N ALA A 15 33.65 32.93 23.19
CA ALA A 15 35.05 33.22 23.54
C ALA A 15 35.76 34.09 22.49
N ASP A 16 35.47 33.87 21.20
CA ASP A 16 36.07 34.59 20.07
C ASP A 16 35.37 35.94 19.75
N LYS A 17 34.30 36.32 20.48
CA LYS A 17 33.45 37.51 20.21
C LYS A 17 32.93 37.60 18.77
N LYS A 18 32.66 36.46 18.13
CA LYS A 18 32.13 36.40 16.75
C LYS A 18 30.60 36.45 16.79
N GLU A 19 30.03 37.64 17.01
CA GLU A 19 28.58 37.85 17.16
C GLU A 19 27.74 37.28 16.00
N LYS A 20 28.20 37.42 14.75
CA LYS A 20 27.51 36.87 13.56
C LYS A 20 27.51 35.34 13.52
N LEU A 21 28.53 34.70 14.10
CA LEU A 21 28.62 33.24 14.16
C LEU A 21 27.72 32.71 15.29
N LEU A 22 27.69 33.42 16.42
CA LEU A 22 26.86 33.12 17.57
C LEU A 22 25.36 33.12 17.21
N GLN A 23 24.89 34.19 16.55
CA GLN A 23 23.49 34.28 16.07
C GLN A 23 23.12 33.12 15.14
N LYS A 24 24.00 32.75 14.19
CA LYS A 24 23.76 31.61 13.28
C LYS A 24 23.69 30.28 14.01
N LEU A 25 24.54 30.07 15.02
CA LEU A 25 24.55 28.83 15.81
C LEU A 25 23.33 28.73 16.74
N GLU A 26 22.87 29.85 17.29
CA GLU A 26 21.61 29.92 18.06
C GLU A 26 20.40 29.62 17.18
N GLU A 27 20.33 30.21 15.98
CA GLU A 27 19.28 29.88 15.00
C GLU A 27 19.29 28.40 14.62
N GLN A 28 20.47 27.81 14.40
CA GLN A 28 20.60 26.37 14.13
C GLN A 28 20.13 25.52 15.30
N LYS A 29 20.44 25.93 16.54
CA LYS A 29 20.00 25.25 17.76
C LYS A 29 18.49 25.28 17.90
N GLU A 30 17.85 26.43 17.63
CA GLU A 30 16.39 26.56 17.65
C GLU A 30 15.73 25.75 16.53
N LYS A 31 16.28 25.76 15.30
CA LYS A 31 15.80 24.89 14.21
C LYS A 31 15.88 23.41 14.58
N LEU A 32 16.98 22.96 15.17
CA LEU A 32 17.14 21.57 15.61
C LEU A 32 16.15 21.20 16.73
N LYS A 33 15.87 22.11 17.68
CA LYS A 33 14.84 21.91 18.71
C LYS A 33 13.46 21.78 18.07
N ALA A 34 13.11 22.68 17.14
CA ALA A 34 11.83 22.67 16.44
C ALA A 34 11.63 21.39 15.62
N THR A 35 12.64 20.98 14.83
CA THR A 35 12.59 19.72 14.07
C THR A 35 12.43 18.52 14.99
N ARG A 36 13.13 18.49 16.14
CA ARG A 36 13.00 17.38 17.09
C ARG A 36 11.61 17.33 17.72
N ALA A 37 11.04 18.47 18.09
CA ALA A 37 9.69 18.53 18.62
C ALA A 37 8.67 18.06 17.58
N ALA A 38 8.81 18.49 16.32
CA ALA A 38 7.96 18.08 15.22
C ALA A 38 8.04 16.57 14.95
N VAL A 39 9.24 15.98 14.97
CA VAL A 39 9.42 14.54 14.76
C VAL A 39 8.94 13.73 15.98
N ALA A 40 9.17 14.21 17.20
CA ALA A 40 8.72 13.53 18.41
C ALA A 40 7.19 13.46 18.53
N GLY A 41 6.47 14.46 18.02
CA GLY A 41 5.01 14.49 17.99
C GLY A 41 4.37 13.82 16.77
N ALA A 42 5.15 13.41 15.77
CA ALA A 42 4.62 12.79 14.56
C ALA A 42 4.29 11.32 14.81
N SER A 43 3.03 10.94 14.63
CA SER A 43 2.64 9.53 14.63
C SER A 43 3.18 8.82 13.38
N PRO A 44 3.59 7.53 13.48
CA PRO A 44 3.96 6.73 12.32
C PRO A 44 2.83 6.73 11.29
N LYS A 45 3.17 6.96 10.01
CA LYS A 45 2.18 6.82 8.93
C LYS A 45 1.76 5.36 8.82
N GLN A 46 0.47 5.13 8.58
CA GLN A 46 -0.05 3.79 8.35
C GLN A 46 0.59 3.15 7.11
N THR A 47 0.79 1.83 7.17
CA THR A 47 1.36 1.07 6.08
C THR A 47 0.43 1.05 4.86
N PRO A 48 0.97 1.28 3.64
CA PRO A 48 0.16 1.31 2.43
C PRO A 48 -0.50 -0.06 2.15
N PRO A 49 -1.65 -0.09 1.47
CA PRO A 49 -2.26 -1.34 1.02
C PRO A 49 -1.31 -2.23 0.20
N LEU A 50 -1.60 -3.54 0.11
CA LEU A 50 -0.84 -4.45 -0.75
C LEU A 50 -0.99 -4.04 -2.21
N LYS A 51 0.15 -3.80 -2.87
CA LYS A 51 0.21 -3.39 -4.29
C LYS A 51 -0.57 -4.33 -5.20
N HIS A 52 -0.42 -5.64 -4.99
CA HIS A 52 -1.11 -6.67 -5.77
C HIS A 52 -2.25 -7.34 -5.00
N GLY A 53 -2.83 -6.64 -4.00
CA GLY A 53 -3.83 -7.22 -3.10
C GLY A 53 -5.05 -7.83 -3.80
N GLU A 54 -5.54 -7.22 -4.89
CA GLU A 54 -6.64 -7.80 -5.66
C GLU A 54 -6.29 -9.14 -6.31
N ASN A 55 -5.09 -9.24 -6.89
CA ASN A 55 -4.61 -10.49 -7.49
C ASN A 55 -4.41 -11.56 -6.43
N VAL A 56 -3.83 -11.21 -5.27
CA VAL A 56 -3.68 -12.13 -4.13
C VAL A 56 -5.03 -12.69 -3.70
N ARG A 57 -6.06 -11.83 -3.54
CA ARG A 57 -7.42 -12.28 -3.21
C ARG A 57 -8.01 -13.21 -4.26
N LYS A 58 -7.87 -12.85 -5.55
CA LYS A 58 -8.38 -13.66 -6.66
C LYS A 58 -7.74 -15.05 -6.70
N MET A 59 -6.43 -15.14 -6.51
CA MET A 59 -5.71 -16.42 -6.49
C MET A 59 -6.05 -17.25 -5.25
N ARG A 60 -6.12 -16.64 -4.06
CA ARG A 60 -6.58 -17.33 -2.83
C ARG A 60 -8.00 -17.86 -2.99
N LEU A 61 -8.90 -17.11 -3.65
CA LEU A 61 -10.26 -17.57 -3.94
C LEU A 61 -10.27 -18.78 -4.89
N LYS A 62 -9.44 -18.77 -5.94
CA LYS A 62 -9.30 -19.93 -6.83
C LYS A 62 -8.78 -21.16 -6.08
N LEU A 63 -7.76 -21.01 -5.25
CA LEU A 63 -7.26 -22.12 -4.42
C LEU A 63 -8.34 -22.67 -3.49
N ALA A 64 -9.15 -21.80 -2.87
CA ALA A 64 -10.28 -22.23 -2.05
C ALA A 64 -11.34 -23.00 -2.85
N GLN A 65 -11.60 -22.62 -4.10
CA GLN A 65 -12.50 -23.34 -4.99
C GLN A 65 -11.95 -24.72 -5.38
N ILE A 66 -10.66 -24.81 -5.69
CA ILE A 66 -9.99 -26.09 -5.99
C ILE A 66 -10.03 -27.00 -4.75
N ALA A 67 -9.70 -26.48 -3.57
CA ALA A 67 -9.76 -27.25 -2.32
C ALA A 67 -11.18 -27.75 -1.99
N LYS A 68 -12.20 -26.92 -2.29
CA LYS A 68 -13.61 -27.33 -2.15
C LYS A 68 -13.96 -28.46 -3.14
N MET A 69 -13.54 -28.33 -4.40
CA MET A 69 -13.75 -29.36 -5.43
C MET A 69 -13.09 -30.69 -5.05
N GLU A 70 -11.87 -30.67 -4.51
CA GLU A 70 -11.21 -31.89 -4.02
C GLU A 70 -12.02 -32.61 -2.95
N LYS A 71 -12.63 -31.83 -2.04
CA LYS A 71 -13.46 -32.35 -0.97
C LYS A 71 -14.81 -32.88 -1.47
N ASP A 72 -15.45 -32.15 -2.39
CA ASP A 72 -16.79 -32.46 -2.87
C ASP A 72 -16.80 -33.65 -3.86
N SER A 73 -15.79 -33.74 -4.75
CA SER A 73 -15.74 -34.76 -5.79
C SER A 73 -15.18 -36.11 -5.32
N ALA A 74 -14.60 -36.20 -4.11
CA ALA A 74 -14.15 -37.43 -3.45
C ALA A 74 -13.34 -38.41 -4.35
N GLY A 75 -12.54 -37.89 -5.29
CA GLY A 75 -11.74 -38.68 -6.23
C GLY A 75 -12.39 -38.96 -7.60
N HIS A 76 -13.65 -38.58 -7.79
CA HIS A 76 -14.36 -38.67 -9.07
C HIS A 76 -14.40 -37.32 -9.78
N TYR A 77 -13.37 -37.05 -10.58
CA TYR A 77 -13.23 -35.78 -11.30
C TYR A 77 -13.64 -35.90 -12.76
N THR A 78 -14.38 -34.91 -13.24
CA THR A 78 -14.57 -34.65 -14.66
C THR A 78 -13.26 -34.15 -15.29
N LEU A 79 -13.15 -34.22 -16.64
CA LEU A 79 -11.97 -33.73 -17.35
C LEU A 79 -11.69 -32.25 -17.08
N ASP A 80 -12.73 -31.43 -16.91
CA ASP A 80 -12.57 -30.01 -16.62
C ASP A 80 -12.12 -29.75 -15.18
N GLU A 81 -12.53 -30.58 -14.22
CA GLU A 81 -12.06 -30.52 -12.84
C GLU A 81 -10.59 -30.95 -12.74
N LEU A 82 -10.18 -31.99 -13.46
CA LEU A 82 -8.78 -32.41 -13.58
C LEU A 82 -7.88 -31.31 -14.13
N LYS A 83 -8.33 -30.58 -15.16
CA LYS A 83 -7.58 -29.41 -15.68
C LYS A 83 -7.42 -28.33 -14.61
N ARG A 84 -8.50 -27.98 -13.90
CA ARG A 84 -8.47 -26.98 -12.83
C ARG A 84 -7.59 -27.39 -11.65
N LEU A 85 -7.54 -28.68 -11.33
CA LEU A 85 -6.61 -29.21 -10.32
C LEU A 85 -5.15 -29.05 -10.78
N GLY A 86 -4.89 -29.27 -12.07
CA GLY A 86 -3.58 -29.04 -12.69
C GLY A 86 -3.11 -27.58 -12.67
N GLU A 87 -4.03 -26.60 -12.59
CA GLU A 87 -3.69 -25.18 -12.47
C GLU A 87 -3.18 -24.78 -11.06
N ARG A 88 -3.35 -25.64 -10.04
CA ARG A 88 -2.94 -25.34 -8.66
C ARG A 88 -1.48 -24.86 -8.53
N PRO A 89 -0.45 -25.58 -9.02
CA PRO A 89 0.94 -25.15 -8.89
C PRO A 89 1.20 -23.76 -9.50
N GLU A 90 0.59 -23.47 -10.65
CA GLU A 90 0.72 -22.15 -11.30
C GLU A 90 0.09 -21.04 -10.46
N ILE A 91 -1.05 -21.32 -9.82
CA ILE A 91 -1.72 -20.38 -8.93
C ILE A 91 -0.89 -20.12 -7.66
N GLU A 92 -0.28 -21.17 -7.07
CA GLU A 92 0.59 -21.06 -5.90
C GLU A 92 1.87 -20.27 -6.22
N GLU A 93 2.49 -20.52 -7.37
CA GLU A 93 3.66 -19.77 -7.83
C GLU A 93 3.31 -18.30 -8.09
N ALA A 94 2.21 -18.02 -8.81
CA ALA A 94 1.77 -16.66 -9.07
C ALA A 94 1.49 -15.90 -7.77
N LEU A 95 0.91 -16.57 -6.78
CA LEU A 95 0.62 -16.01 -5.47
C LEU A 95 1.91 -15.65 -4.72
N LYS A 96 2.91 -16.53 -4.72
CA LYS A 96 4.24 -16.23 -4.17
C LYS A 96 4.87 -15.01 -4.83
N VAL A 97 4.82 -14.93 -6.16
CA VAL A 97 5.33 -13.76 -6.91
C VAL A 97 4.61 -12.47 -6.52
N PHE A 98 3.29 -12.50 -6.36
CA PHE A 98 2.53 -11.31 -5.95
C PHE A 98 2.82 -10.89 -4.50
N GLU A 99 3.00 -11.86 -3.59
CA GLU A 99 3.35 -11.60 -2.20
C GLU A 99 4.76 -10.99 -2.10
N GLU A 100 5.77 -11.59 -2.76
CA GLU A 100 7.14 -11.08 -2.81
C GLU A 100 7.21 -9.66 -3.39
N ARG A 101 6.50 -9.40 -4.51
CA ARG A 101 6.43 -8.06 -5.12
C ARG A 101 5.64 -7.03 -4.32
N SER A 102 4.90 -7.47 -3.30
CA SER A 102 4.10 -6.59 -2.44
C SER A 102 4.81 -6.23 -1.13
N ARG A 103 5.92 -6.90 -0.79
CA ARG A 103 6.73 -6.61 0.41
C ARG A 103 7.39 -5.24 0.34
N LEU A 104 7.52 -4.59 1.49
CA LEU A 104 8.30 -3.35 1.63
C LEU A 104 9.73 -3.69 2.07
N TRP A 105 10.66 -2.76 1.83
CA TRP A 105 12.10 -2.99 2.07
C TRP A 105 12.41 -3.32 3.54
N PHE A 106 11.82 -2.58 4.49
CA PHE A 106 12.08 -2.74 5.92
C PHE A 106 10.92 -3.37 6.68
N GLU A 107 10.06 -4.11 5.97
CA GLU A 107 8.92 -4.80 6.58
C GLU A 107 9.37 -6.17 7.09
N THR A 108 9.05 -6.47 8.34
CA THR A 108 9.26 -7.81 8.90
C THR A 108 8.23 -8.79 8.36
N ASP A 109 8.49 -10.09 8.48
CA ASP A 109 7.51 -11.11 8.08
C ASP A 109 6.20 -10.95 8.86
N GLU A 110 6.27 -10.65 10.16
CA GLU A 110 5.09 -10.43 11.01
C GLU A 110 4.26 -9.22 10.55
N GLU A 111 4.92 -8.11 10.21
CA GLU A 111 4.26 -6.90 9.71
C GLU A 111 3.59 -7.16 8.36
N PHE A 112 4.26 -7.90 7.47
CA PHE A 112 3.72 -8.29 6.19
C PHE A 112 2.49 -9.20 6.35
N GLU A 113 2.56 -10.22 7.19
CA GLU A 113 1.45 -11.14 7.45
C GLU A 113 0.23 -10.42 8.01
N LEU A 114 0.41 -9.46 8.92
CA LEU A 114 -0.68 -8.62 9.42
C LEU A 114 -1.34 -7.81 8.30
N ARG A 115 -0.54 -7.28 7.39
CA ARG A 115 -1.00 -6.49 6.24
C ARG A 115 -1.71 -7.35 5.19
N LEU A 116 -1.19 -8.55 4.93
CA LEU A 116 -1.81 -9.57 4.10
C LEU A 116 -3.16 -10.00 4.67
N ALA A 117 -3.23 -10.32 5.96
CA ALA A 117 -4.47 -10.67 6.65
C ALA A 117 -5.50 -9.53 6.63
N ARG A 118 -5.06 -8.26 6.73
CA ARG A 118 -5.92 -7.09 6.54
C ARG A 118 -6.49 -7.06 5.12
N ASN A 119 -5.65 -7.24 4.10
CA ASN A 119 -6.08 -7.22 2.70
C ASN A 119 -7.12 -8.30 2.37
N LEU A 120 -6.96 -9.51 2.93
CA LEU A 120 -7.90 -10.61 2.77
C LEU A 120 -9.25 -10.31 3.43
N ARG A 121 -9.25 -9.67 4.61
CA ARG A 121 -10.47 -9.24 5.31
C ARG A 121 -11.24 -8.15 4.55
N GLU A 122 -10.54 -7.14 4.04
CA GLU A 122 -11.16 -6.03 3.28
C GLU A 122 -11.90 -6.52 2.03
N GLY A 123 -11.39 -7.57 1.38
CA GLY A 123 -12.04 -8.17 0.21
C GLY A 123 -13.34 -8.91 0.51
N ALA A 124 -13.54 -9.39 1.75
CA ALA A 124 -14.74 -10.12 2.14
C ALA A 124 -15.96 -9.19 2.33
N VAL A 125 -15.72 -7.91 2.64
CA VAL A 125 -16.77 -6.95 3.03
C VAL A 125 -17.47 -6.31 1.81
N GLN A 126 -16.87 -6.35 0.62
CA GLN A 126 -17.43 -5.77 -0.61
C GLN A 126 -18.64 -6.53 -1.19
N LYS A 127 -19.09 -7.63 -0.56
CA LYS A 127 -20.28 -8.37 -1.00
C LYS A 127 -21.56 -7.92 -0.27
N LYS A 128 -21.87 -6.62 -0.30
CA LYS A 128 -23.20 -6.09 0.01
C LYS A 128 -23.47 -4.79 -0.76
N SER A 129 -24.08 -4.94 -1.94
CA SER A 129 -25.13 -4.12 -2.56
C SER A 129 -24.96 -4.10 -4.09
N GLY A 130 -25.98 -4.57 -4.77
CA GLY A 130 -26.02 -4.67 -6.24
C GLY A 130 -27.02 -5.73 -6.72
N GLY A 131 -28.20 -5.79 -6.09
CA GLY A 131 -29.35 -6.44 -6.68
C GLY A 131 -30.03 -5.47 -7.67
N GLY A 132 -30.32 -5.96 -8.87
CA GLY A 132 -31.25 -5.32 -9.80
C GLY A 132 -30.68 -5.10 -11.20
N GLY A 133 -31.16 -5.88 -12.17
CA GLY A 133 -31.15 -5.46 -13.59
C GLY A 133 -30.31 -6.31 -14.54
N SER A 134 -30.67 -7.59 -14.71
CA SER A 134 -30.44 -8.27 -15.99
C SER A 134 -31.40 -7.67 -17.03
N GLY A 135 -30.96 -6.65 -17.76
CA GLY A 135 -31.59 -6.13 -18.96
C GLY A 135 -30.62 -6.25 -20.11
N GLY A 136 -30.77 -7.32 -20.90
CA GLY A 136 -29.98 -7.53 -22.10
C GLY A 136 -30.35 -6.53 -23.20
N GLY A 137 -29.32 -5.91 -23.78
CA GLY A 137 -29.13 -5.91 -25.22
C GLY A 137 -29.83 -4.84 -26.09
N TYR A 138 -28.95 -4.21 -26.89
CA TYR A 138 -29.09 -3.80 -28.30
C TYR A 138 -29.73 -2.44 -28.65
N GLY A 139 -28.97 -1.66 -29.45
CA GLY A 139 -29.36 -0.41 -30.13
C GLY A 139 -28.53 0.77 -29.62
N GLY A 140 -27.42 1.18 -30.24
CA GLY A 140 -27.30 1.57 -31.64
C GLY A 140 -27.66 3.06 -31.77
N GLY A 141 -26.67 3.95 -31.78
CA GLY A 141 -26.93 5.39 -31.93
C GLY A 141 -25.70 6.25 -31.72
N ALA A 142 -25.09 6.66 -32.83
CA ALA A 142 -24.01 7.62 -32.92
C ALA A 142 -24.35 8.97 -32.25
N GLY A 143 -23.35 9.62 -31.67
CA GLY A 143 -23.51 10.92 -31.05
C GLY A 143 -22.19 11.47 -30.52
N SER A 144 -21.29 11.79 -31.45
CA SER A 144 -20.17 12.70 -31.22
C SER A 144 -20.60 13.91 -30.38
N LYS A 145 -19.84 14.23 -29.32
CA LYS A 145 -19.53 15.60 -28.93
C LYS A 145 -18.39 15.63 -27.91
N ASP A 146 -17.26 16.10 -28.42
CA ASP A 146 -16.14 16.66 -27.69
C ASP A 146 -16.59 17.61 -26.56
N GLY A 147 -15.84 17.58 -25.45
CA GLY A 147 -16.11 18.44 -24.30
C GLY A 147 -14.95 18.51 -23.32
N PHE A 148 -13.76 18.89 -23.80
CA PHE A 148 -12.63 19.30 -22.98
C PHE A 148 -12.96 20.63 -22.28
N SER A 149 -13.17 20.63 -20.96
CA SER A 149 -13.31 21.87 -20.18
C SER A 149 -12.00 22.21 -19.47
N THR A 150 -11.33 23.24 -19.99
CA THR A 150 -10.15 23.86 -19.37
C THR A 150 -10.52 24.78 -18.22
N VAL A 151 -9.71 24.68 -17.17
CA VAL A 151 -9.61 25.55 -16.01
C VAL A 151 -9.60 27.03 -16.41
N GLY A 152 -10.63 27.77 -15.99
CA GLY A 152 -10.69 29.23 -16.08
C GLY A 152 -9.75 29.87 -15.06
N LYS A 153 -8.75 30.59 -15.56
CA LYS A 153 -7.82 31.43 -14.78
C LYS A 153 -8.09 32.91 -15.09
N LYS A 154 -8.04 33.75 -14.05
CA LYS A 154 -8.03 35.24 -14.01
C LYS A 154 -9.40 35.93 -14.21
N ARG A 155 -9.70 37.01 -13.51
CA ARG A 155 -8.84 38.10 -13.01
C ARG A 155 -9.14 38.48 -11.56
#